data_AF-A0A961RZT3-F1
#
_entry.id   AF-A0A961RZT3-F1
#
_cell.length_a   1.000
_cell.length_b   1.000
_cell.length_c   1.000
_cell.angle_alpha   90.00
_cell.angle_beta   90.00
_cell.angle_gamma   90.00
#
_symmetry.space_group_name_H-M   'P 1'
#
loop_
_entity.id
_entity.type
_entity.pdbx_description
1 polymer ?
#
loop_
_entity_poly.entity_id
_entity_poly.type
_entity_poly.pdbx_seq_one_letter_code
_entity_poly.pdbx_strand_id
1 'polypeptide(L)'
;MNGIIEGNTTALSVGKWVSQAPDEHGHNRVSVGVSGSLVGGFYGPGLVAYGGANTIDNKGSISGSNGVVVSGADNVVLNSGTISGGVGILGIFDDQPSPTSGGVVSNSGVVSGVYAMQLWGGYSANNSNVVTGSLCGIELNGPDSAIVNSGTISATAGQAIHVSFDGDGVISVKNSGTITTATSGAAISDLSASCQVLNSGLIDGGGATVIALGGGSDFLLNVAGG
;
A
#
# COMPACT_ATOMS: atom_id res chain seq x y z
N MET A 1 -11.38 26.37 8.55
CA MET A 1 -11.04 25.81 9.88
C MET A 1 -10.78 24.34 9.68
N ASN A 2 -9.59 23.85 10.03
CA ASN A 2 -9.28 22.42 9.98
C ASN A 2 -9.70 21.82 11.32
N GLY A 3 -10.68 20.91 11.30
CA GLY A 3 -11.17 20.21 12.49
C GLY A 3 -10.31 19.00 12.86
N ILE A 4 -10.43 18.52 14.09
CA ILE A 4 -9.83 17.28 14.58
C ILE A 4 -10.96 16.34 15.01
N ILE A 5 -10.93 15.09 14.56
CA ILE A 5 -11.78 14.01 15.06
C ILE A 5 -10.86 12.98 15.72
N GLU A 6 -11.08 12.72 17.00
CA GLU A 6 -10.34 11.72 17.78
C GLU A 6 -11.30 10.61 18.21
N GLY A 7 -10.87 9.36 18.04
CA GLY A 7 -11.59 8.19 18.54
C GLY A 7 -10.74 7.43 19.53
N ASN A 8 -11.34 6.93 20.63
CA ASN A 8 -10.62 6.04 21.57
C ASN A 8 -10.20 4.71 20.93
N THR A 9 -10.88 4.29 19.86
CA THR A 9 -10.52 3.15 19.01
C THR A 9 -10.33 3.64 17.59
N THR A 10 -11.41 3.82 16.84
CA THR A 10 -11.39 4.31 15.46
C THR A 10 -11.90 5.74 15.41
N ALA A 11 -11.19 6.65 14.71
CA ALA A 11 -11.67 8.02 14.58
C ALA A 11 -12.88 8.12 13.65
N LEU A 12 -12.83 7.42 12.51
CA LEU A 12 -13.92 7.32 11.56
C LEU A 12 -14.06 5.90 11.01
N SER A 13 -15.23 5.30 11.15
CA SER A 13 -15.58 4.03 10.52
C SER A 13 -16.72 4.25 9.53
N VAL A 14 -16.55 3.76 8.32
CA VAL A 14 -17.53 3.85 7.25
C VAL A 14 -17.81 2.46 6.69
N GLY A 15 -19.08 2.18 6.41
CA GLY A 15 -19.53 0.87 5.96
C GLY A 15 -19.75 -0.07 7.13
N LYS A 16 -20.23 -1.26 6.82
CA LYS A 16 -20.47 -2.33 7.79
C LYS A 16 -19.55 -3.48 7.46
N TRP A 17 -18.83 -4.01 8.45
CA TRP A 17 -18.18 -5.31 8.31
C TRP A 17 -19.27 -6.38 8.25
N VAL A 18 -19.37 -7.08 7.12
CA VAL A 18 -20.31 -8.19 6.95
C VAL A 18 -19.46 -9.43 6.70
N SER A 19 -19.52 -10.38 7.61
CA SER A 19 -18.61 -11.53 7.66
C SER A 19 -18.87 -12.61 6.62
N GLN A 20 -19.76 -12.40 5.63
CA GLN A 20 -20.14 -13.40 4.63
C GLN A 20 -20.59 -12.72 3.31
N ALA A 21 -20.02 -13.20 2.18
CA ALA A 21 -20.35 -12.99 0.76
C ALA A 21 -19.93 -11.64 0.09
N PRO A 22 -18.97 -11.64 -0.87
CA PRO A 22 -18.46 -10.45 -1.57
C PRO A 22 -19.39 -9.82 -2.61
N ASP A 23 -20.49 -10.50 -2.98
CA ASP A 23 -21.25 -10.25 -4.21
C ASP A 23 -22.67 -9.67 -4.00
N GLU A 24 -23.14 -9.51 -2.77
CA GLU A 24 -24.50 -8.98 -2.49
C GLU A 24 -24.53 -7.62 -1.78
N HIS A 25 -23.40 -6.96 -1.56
CA HIS A 25 -23.34 -5.81 -0.66
C HIS A 25 -22.98 -4.52 -1.39
N GLY A 26 -24.01 -3.68 -1.54
CA GLY A 26 -24.01 -2.48 -2.35
C GLY A 26 -22.75 -1.64 -2.25
N HIS A 27 -22.35 -1.10 -3.41
CA HIS A 27 -21.34 -0.07 -3.55
C HIS A 27 -21.60 1.04 -2.54
N ASN A 28 -20.93 0.98 -1.39
CA ASN A 28 -20.85 2.10 -0.48
C ASN A 28 -19.89 3.06 -1.15
N ARG A 29 -20.41 3.86 -2.08
CA ARG A 29 -19.66 4.95 -2.67
C ARG A 29 -19.58 6.05 -1.63
N VAL A 30 -18.70 5.85 -0.65
CA VAL A 30 -18.42 6.84 0.37
C VAL A 30 -17.21 7.60 -0.08
N SER A 31 -17.38 8.91 -0.21
CA SER A 31 -16.29 9.86 -0.39
C SER A 31 -15.98 10.49 0.96
N VAL A 32 -14.84 10.12 1.56
CA VAL A 32 -14.35 10.77 2.79
C VAL A 32 -13.30 11.79 2.40
N GLY A 33 -13.64 13.07 2.49
CA GLY A 33 -12.68 14.17 2.35
C GLY A 33 -12.07 14.54 3.70
N VAL A 34 -10.78 14.30 3.88
CA VAL A 34 -10.07 14.67 5.11
C VAL A 34 -9.15 15.86 4.82
N SER A 35 -9.51 17.04 5.30
CA SER A 35 -8.65 18.24 5.28
C SER A 35 -8.09 18.62 6.66
N GLY A 36 -8.62 17.98 7.71
CA GLY A 36 -8.21 18.12 9.10
C GLY A 36 -7.38 16.95 9.60
N SER A 37 -7.54 16.58 10.87
CA SER A 37 -6.87 15.42 11.45
C SER A 37 -7.87 14.36 11.89
N LEU A 38 -7.64 13.10 11.49
CA LEU A 38 -8.28 11.91 12.05
C LEU A 38 -7.25 11.17 12.90
N VAL A 39 -7.53 10.96 14.18
CA VAL A 39 -6.63 10.26 15.11
C VAL A 39 -7.37 9.09 15.75
N GLY A 40 -7.02 7.89 15.32
CA GLY A 40 -7.42 6.65 15.96
C GLY A 40 -6.69 6.46 17.29
N GLY A 41 -7.31 5.73 18.20
CA GLY A 41 -6.74 5.43 19.50
C GLY A 41 -5.63 4.38 19.41
N PHE A 42 -5.03 4.06 20.56
CA PHE A 42 -3.83 3.21 20.63
C PHE A 42 -3.97 1.85 19.90
N TYR A 43 -5.17 1.27 19.88
CA TYR A 43 -5.44 -0.02 19.24
C TYR A 43 -6.24 0.09 17.94
N GLY A 44 -6.73 1.27 17.59
CA GLY A 44 -7.65 1.40 16.47
C GLY A 44 -7.12 2.30 15.33
N PRO A 45 -7.60 2.05 14.11
CA PRO A 45 -7.19 2.79 12.93
C PRO A 45 -7.69 4.24 12.95
N GLY A 46 -7.01 5.12 12.23
CA GLY A 46 -7.50 6.49 12.00
C GLY A 46 -8.81 6.47 11.21
N LEU A 47 -8.82 5.73 10.10
CA LEU A 47 -10.00 5.56 9.25
C LEU A 47 -10.18 4.11 8.83
N VAL A 48 -11.43 3.63 8.81
CA VAL A 48 -11.81 2.35 8.20
C VAL A 48 -12.93 2.53 7.19
N ALA A 49 -12.79 1.90 6.03
CA ALA A 49 -13.86 1.76 5.05
C ALA A 49 -14.06 0.29 4.67
N TYR A 50 -15.27 -0.22 4.90
CA TYR A 50 -15.67 -1.58 4.51
C TYR A 50 -16.56 -1.58 3.26
N GLY A 51 -16.41 -2.60 2.43
CA GLY A 51 -17.13 -2.79 1.17
C GLY A 51 -16.29 -2.37 -0.04
N GLY A 52 -16.87 -2.51 -1.24
CA GLY A 52 -16.19 -2.14 -2.49
C GLY A 52 -16.45 -0.71 -2.95
N ALA A 53 -15.58 -0.20 -3.82
CA ALA A 53 -15.70 1.09 -4.49
C ALA A 53 -15.79 2.33 -3.57
N ASN A 54 -15.19 2.28 -2.37
CA ASN A 54 -15.03 3.46 -1.53
C ASN A 54 -13.99 4.42 -2.14
N THR A 55 -14.10 5.72 -1.86
CA THR A 55 -13.08 6.71 -2.22
C THR A 55 -12.68 7.52 -0.99
N ILE A 56 -11.40 7.46 -0.62
CA ILE A 56 -10.84 8.27 0.47
C ILE A 56 -9.97 9.35 -0.17
N ASP A 57 -10.28 10.63 0.06
CA ASP A 57 -9.48 11.77 -0.39
C ASP A 57 -8.86 12.46 0.84
N ASN A 58 -7.63 12.07 1.16
CA ASN A 58 -6.87 12.67 2.25
C ASN A 58 -5.99 13.82 1.76
N LYS A 59 -6.24 15.00 2.31
CA LYS A 59 -5.45 16.23 2.16
C LYS A 59 -4.88 16.72 3.49
N GLY A 60 -5.27 16.07 4.59
CA GLY A 60 -4.91 16.42 5.97
C GLY A 60 -3.99 15.39 6.60
N SER A 61 -4.27 15.00 7.84
CA SER A 61 -3.53 13.97 8.56
C SER A 61 -4.46 12.84 8.99
N ILE A 62 -4.07 11.59 8.76
CA ILE A 62 -4.74 10.41 9.29
C ILE A 62 -3.72 9.57 10.03
N SER A 63 -3.98 9.29 11.31
CA SER A 63 -3.11 8.48 12.16
C SER A 63 -3.87 7.51 13.05
N GLY A 64 -3.24 6.42 13.46
CA GLY A 64 -3.80 5.40 14.36
C GLY A 64 -2.89 4.18 14.47
N SER A 65 -3.37 3.08 15.05
CA SER A 65 -2.65 1.80 15.00
C SER A 65 -2.38 1.36 13.55
N ASN A 66 -3.36 1.58 12.69
CA ASN A 66 -3.19 1.76 11.25
C ASN A 66 -3.66 3.17 10.87
N GLY A 67 -3.07 3.78 9.84
CA GLY A 67 -3.57 5.06 9.34
C GLY A 67 -4.94 4.87 8.69
N VAL A 68 -4.97 4.16 7.57
CA VAL A 68 -6.18 3.86 6.79
C VAL A 68 -6.32 2.35 6.60
N VAL A 69 -7.53 1.83 6.83
CA VAL A 69 -7.90 0.45 6.47
C VAL A 69 -9.02 0.50 5.43
N VAL A 70 -8.82 -0.17 4.30
CA VAL A 70 -9.86 -0.40 3.28
C VAL A 70 -10.02 -1.89 3.06
N SER A 71 -11.27 -2.36 3.04
CA SER A 71 -11.57 -3.78 2.91
C SER A 71 -12.66 -4.02 1.87
N GLY A 72 -12.34 -4.71 0.77
CA GLY A 72 -13.24 -4.94 -0.37
C GLY A 72 -12.60 -4.58 -1.72
N ALA A 73 -13.30 -4.81 -2.82
CA ALA A 73 -12.79 -4.57 -4.18
C ALA A 73 -12.85 -3.08 -4.57
N ASP A 74 -12.04 -2.67 -5.54
CA ASP A 74 -12.14 -1.35 -6.22
C ASP A 74 -12.08 -0.11 -5.29
N ASN A 75 -11.58 -0.24 -4.06
CA ASN A 75 -11.42 0.91 -3.18
C ASN A 75 -10.31 1.83 -3.70
N VAL A 76 -10.52 3.15 -3.62
CA VAL A 76 -9.55 4.15 -4.07
C VAL A 76 -9.12 4.99 -2.88
N VAL A 77 -7.81 5.04 -2.62
CA VAL A 77 -7.21 5.95 -1.63
C VAL A 77 -6.39 7.00 -2.37
N LEU A 78 -6.84 8.24 -2.35
CA LEU A 78 -6.13 9.40 -2.85
C LEU A 78 -5.49 10.11 -1.66
N ASN A 79 -4.16 10.04 -1.54
CA ASN A 79 -3.42 10.72 -0.50
C ASN A 79 -2.60 11.87 -1.08
N SER A 80 -2.83 13.08 -0.59
CA SER A 80 -1.98 14.26 -0.78
C SER A 80 -1.54 14.88 0.55
N GLY A 81 -2.05 14.37 1.66
CA GLY A 81 -1.66 14.74 3.02
C GLY A 81 -0.68 13.74 3.65
N THR A 82 -0.81 13.51 4.94
CA THR A 82 -0.02 12.53 5.71
C THR A 82 -0.90 11.38 6.17
N ILE A 83 -0.44 10.15 5.98
CA ILE A 83 -1.02 8.95 6.57
C ILE A 83 0.07 8.20 7.33
N SER A 84 -0.16 7.91 8.61
CA SER A 84 0.82 7.22 9.46
C SER A 84 0.20 6.20 10.40
N GLY A 85 0.90 5.11 10.69
CA GLY A 85 0.51 4.14 11.71
C GLY A 85 1.54 3.03 11.86
N GLY A 86 1.20 1.97 12.60
CA GLY A 86 1.93 0.70 12.50
C GLY A 86 1.89 0.18 11.06
N VAL A 87 0.71 0.21 10.45
CA VAL A 87 0.55 0.18 8.99
C VAL A 87 0.01 1.53 8.52
N GLY A 88 0.68 2.20 7.57
CA GLY A 88 0.17 3.46 7.02
C GLY A 88 -1.17 3.25 6.31
N ILE A 89 -1.18 2.41 5.27
CA ILE A 89 -2.38 2.00 4.53
C ILE A 89 -2.44 0.48 4.48
N LEU A 90 -3.55 -0.09 4.94
CA LEU A 90 -3.86 -1.51 4.87
C LEU A 90 -5.04 -1.71 3.92
N GLY A 91 -4.76 -2.27 2.74
CA GLY A 91 -5.76 -2.68 1.77
C GLY A 91 -5.97 -4.18 1.85
N ILE A 92 -7.19 -4.60 2.20
CA ILE A 92 -7.55 -6.01 2.36
C ILE A 92 -8.63 -6.36 1.33
N PHE A 93 -8.48 -7.52 0.70
CA PHE A 93 -9.54 -8.18 -0.02
C PHE A 93 -9.62 -9.61 0.51
N ASP A 94 -10.66 -9.89 1.31
CA ASP A 94 -10.73 -11.04 2.22
C ASP A 94 -11.29 -12.32 1.58
N ASP A 95 -11.44 -12.38 0.25
CA ASP A 95 -12.03 -13.57 -0.37
C ASP A 95 -11.42 -13.91 -1.74
N GLN A 96 -10.51 -14.90 -1.70
CA GLN A 96 -10.27 -15.90 -2.75
C GLN A 96 -9.72 -15.40 -4.11
N PRO A 97 -9.15 -16.28 -4.97
CA PRO A 97 -8.35 -15.90 -6.14
C PRO A 97 -9.26 -15.49 -7.32
N SER A 98 -10.19 -14.58 -7.07
CA SER A 98 -11.01 -13.96 -8.09
C SER A 98 -10.18 -12.91 -8.84
N PRO A 99 -10.22 -12.85 -10.18
CA PRO A 99 -9.50 -11.88 -11.01
C PRO A 99 -10.07 -10.45 -10.89
N THR A 100 -10.86 -10.18 -9.85
CA THR A 100 -11.41 -8.85 -9.57
C THR A 100 -10.27 -7.94 -9.12
N SER A 101 -10.17 -6.77 -9.77
CA SER A 101 -9.20 -5.74 -9.42
C SER A 101 -9.29 -5.43 -7.93
N GLY A 102 -8.15 -5.55 -7.25
CA GLY A 102 -8.00 -4.91 -5.96
C GLY A 102 -8.19 -3.39 -6.08
N GLY A 103 -8.12 -2.69 -4.97
CA GLY A 103 -8.19 -1.23 -4.98
C GLY A 103 -6.92 -0.57 -5.50
N VAL A 104 -6.94 0.76 -5.58
CA VAL A 104 -5.80 1.58 -5.99
C VAL A 104 -5.47 2.60 -4.91
N VAL A 105 -4.22 2.65 -4.49
CA VAL A 105 -3.66 3.73 -3.67
C VAL A 105 -2.90 4.68 -4.58
N SER A 106 -3.32 5.94 -4.65
CA SER A 106 -2.59 7.02 -5.33
C SER A 106 -2.03 7.99 -4.31
N ASN A 107 -0.72 7.93 -4.09
CA ASN A 107 0.00 8.75 -3.12
C ASN A 107 0.79 9.87 -3.81
N SER A 108 0.46 11.11 -3.44
CA SER A 108 1.19 12.35 -3.73
C SER A 108 1.64 13.07 -2.44
N GLY A 109 1.31 12.51 -1.28
CA GLY A 109 1.68 13.00 0.05
C GLY A 109 2.75 12.13 0.71
N VAL A 110 2.63 11.96 2.03
CA VAL A 110 3.51 11.11 2.84
C VAL A 110 2.72 9.93 3.39
N VAL A 111 3.24 8.73 3.20
CA VAL A 111 2.76 7.52 3.88
C VAL A 111 3.90 6.88 4.64
N SER A 112 3.70 6.61 5.93
CA SER A 112 4.74 6.02 6.79
C SER A 112 4.21 4.99 7.76
N GLY A 113 5.03 4.01 8.11
CA GLY A 113 4.71 3.07 9.19
C GLY A 113 5.81 2.03 9.40
N VAL A 114 5.51 0.96 10.14
CA VAL A 114 6.35 -0.25 10.13
C VAL A 114 6.29 -0.87 8.74
N TYR A 115 5.06 -1.04 8.25
CA TYR A 115 4.74 -1.18 6.84
C TYR A 115 4.07 0.11 6.39
N ALA A 116 4.62 0.82 5.41
CA ALA A 116 3.95 2.05 4.97
C ALA A 116 2.66 1.69 4.20
N MET A 117 2.72 0.68 3.34
CA MET A 117 1.55 0.11 2.67
C MET A 117 1.59 -1.42 2.72
N GLN A 118 0.49 -2.06 3.12
CA GLN A 118 0.24 -3.49 2.92
C GLN A 118 -1.00 -3.65 2.06
N LEU A 119 -0.82 -4.23 0.88
CA LEU A 119 -1.82 -4.24 -0.19
C LEU A 119 -2.11 -5.69 -0.60
N TRP A 120 -3.26 -6.19 -0.20
CA TRP A 120 -3.64 -7.60 -0.38
C TRP A 120 -4.75 -7.76 -1.41
N GLY A 121 -4.74 -8.88 -2.14
CA GLY A 121 -5.76 -9.24 -3.14
C GLY A 121 -5.82 -8.29 -4.34
N GLY A 122 -4.66 -8.06 -4.97
CA GLY A 122 -4.57 -7.35 -6.26
C GLY A 122 -4.55 -5.83 -6.16
N TYR A 123 -4.38 -5.27 -4.96
CA TYR A 123 -4.28 -3.83 -4.79
C TYR A 123 -3.01 -3.27 -5.43
N SER A 124 -3.14 -2.13 -6.09
CA SER A 124 -2.02 -1.45 -6.75
C SER A 124 -1.70 -0.10 -6.11
N ALA A 125 -0.45 0.36 -6.27
CA ALA A 125 0.04 1.63 -5.74
C ALA A 125 0.64 2.53 -6.85
N ASN A 126 0.22 3.78 -6.89
CA ASN A 126 0.83 4.85 -7.67
C ASN A 126 1.45 5.85 -6.70
N ASN A 127 2.78 5.87 -6.59
CA ASN A 127 3.50 6.78 -5.71
C ASN A 127 4.24 7.87 -6.52
N SER A 128 3.96 9.13 -6.23
CA SER A 128 4.68 10.29 -6.77
C SER A 128 5.38 11.13 -5.72
N ASN A 129 5.34 10.72 -4.45
CA ASN A 129 6.01 11.41 -3.35
C ASN A 129 6.62 10.40 -2.36
N VAL A 130 6.37 10.49 -1.04
CA VAL A 130 7.13 9.69 -0.05
C VAL A 130 6.30 8.52 0.48
N VAL A 131 6.90 7.32 0.42
CA VAL A 131 6.47 6.11 1.12
C VAL A 131 7.66 5.56 1.90
N THR A 132 7.57 5.50 3.23
CA THR A 132 8.68 5.08 4.08
C THR A 132 8.22 4.08 5.15
N GLY A 133 8.70 2.85 5.03
CA GLY A 133 8.52 1.81 6.03
C GLY A 133 9.72 1.72 6.97
N SER A 134 9.51 1.35 8.23
CA SER A 134 10.65 0.92 9.05
C SER A 134 11.11 -0.47 8.66
N LEU A 135 10.17 -1.39 8.41
CA LEU A 135 10.41 -2.75 7.93
C LEU A 135 10.16 -2.88 6.43
N CYS A 136 9.02 -2.37 5.93
CA CYS A 136 8.69 -2.47 4.51
C CYS A 136 8.02 -1.21 3.97
N GLY A 137 8.50 -0.69 2.84
CA GLY A 137 7.85 0.44 2.17
C GLY A 137 6.47 0.02 1.65
N ILE A 138 6.45 -0.92 0.71
CA ILE A 138 5.21 -1.48 0.15
C ILE A 138 5.31 -3.01 0.17
N GLU A 139 4.35 -3.65 0.83
CA GLU A 139 4.12 -5.09 0.73
C GLU A 139 2.93 -5.39 -0.18
N LEU A 140 3.13 -6.26 -1.16
CA LEU A 140 2.09 -6.77 -2.05
C LEU A 140 1.81 -8.24 -1.74
N ASN A 141 0.54 -8.58 -1.53
CA ASN A 141 0.08 -9.95 -1.34
C ASN A 141 -1.20 -10.21 -2.13
N GLY A 142 -1.07 -10.35 -3.44
CA GLY A 142 -2.18 -10.73 -4.31
C GLY A 142 -1.79 -10.68 -5.78
N PRO A 143 -2.52 -11.40 -6.64
CA PRO A 143 -2.19 -11.51 -8.06
C PRO A 143 -2.30 -10.15 -8.76
N ASP A 144 -1.53 -9.97 -9.83
CA ASP A 144 -1.63 -8.83 -10.76
C ASP A 144 -1.52 -7.43 -10.12
N SER A 145 -0.93 -7.34 -8.92
CA SER A 145 -0.68 -6.07 -8.25
C SER A 145 0.42 -5.28 -8.97
N ALA A 146 0.27 -3.96 -9.03
CA ALA A 146 1.21 -3.08 -9.70
C ALA A 146 1.70 -1.95 -8.78
N ILE A 147 2.98 -1.60 -8.90
CA ILE A 147 3.58 -0.41 -8.32
C ILE A 147 4.08 0.48 -9.45
N VAL A 148 3.62 1.72 -9.49
CA VAL A 148 4.18 2.79 -10.33
C VAL A 148 4.79 3.83 -9.41
N ASN A 149 6.12 3.97 -9.47
CA ASN A 149 6.86 4.92 -8.64
C ASN A 149 7.51 6.00 -9.49
N SER A 150 7.21 7.26 -9.18
CA SER A 150 7.97 8.44 -9.59
C SER A 150 8.47 9.26 -8.40
N GLY A 151 8.12 8.87 -7.18
CA GLY A 151 8.61 9.47 -5.93
C GLY A 151 9.71 8.64 -5.26
N THR A 152 9.71 8.61 -3.94
CA THR A 152 10.60 7.80 -3.11
C THR A 152 9.82 6.70 -2.39
N ILE A 153 10.26 5.46 -2.56
CA ILE A 153 9.86 4.31 -1.73
C ILE A 153 11.09 3.87 -0.97
N SER A 154 11.00 3.76 0.36
CA SER A 154 12.15 3.38 1.17
C SER A 154 11.79 2.50 2.36
N ALA A 155 12.77 1.71 2.80
CA ALA A 155 12.72 1.01 4.06
C ALA A 155 14.01 1.18 4.87
N THR A 156 13.89 1.39 6.19
CA THR A 156 15.05 1.63 7.05
C THR A 156 15.72 0.35 7.58
N ALA A 157 15.02 -0.79 7.57
CA ALA A 157 15.54 -2.04 8.10
C ALA A 157 15.17 -3.29 7.26
N GLY A 158 14.21 -3.20 6.35
CA GLY A 158 13.85 -4.32 5.46
C GLY A 158 13.72 -3.87 4.01
N GLN A 159 12.75 -4.42 3.28
CA GLN A 159 12.64 -4.23 1.83
C GLN A 159 11.88 -2.95 1.50
N ALA A 160 12.32 -2.20 0.48
CA ALA A 160 11.52 -1.08 0.01
C ALA A 160 10.22 -1.58 -0.63
N ILE A 161 10.31 -2.67 -1.40
CA ILE A 161 9.17 -3.40 -1.96
C ILE A 161 9.33 -4.90 -1.63
N HIS A 162 8.32 -5.48 -1.01
CA HIS A 162 8.23 -6.92 -0.73
C HIS A 162 7.00 -7.53 -1.41
N VAL A 163 7.20 -8.57 -2.21
CA VAL A 163 6.13 -9.38 -2.78
C VAL A 163 6.06 -10.68 -1.97
N SER A 164 5.01 -10.84 -1.19
CA SER A 164 4.75 -12.04 -0.37
C SER A 164 3.71 -12.98 -0.98
N PHE A 165 3.24 -12.69 -2.20
CA PHE A 165 2.26 -13.49 -2.90
C PHE A 165 2.85 -14.82 -3.41
N ASP A 166 2.22 -15.92 -3.01
CA ASP A 166 2.54 -17.28 -3.47
C ASP A 166 1.37 -17.82 -4.29
N GLY A 167 1.37 -17.50 -5.58
CA GLY A 167 0.32 -17.90 -6.51
C GLY A 167 0.58 -17.45 -7.94
N ASP A 168 -0.33 -17.82 -8.83
CA ASP A 168 -0.29 -17.41 -10.23
C ASP A 168 -0.68 -15.94 -10.38
N GLY A 169 0.12 -15.18 -11.13
CA GLY A 169 -0.08 -13.75 -11.36
C GLY A 169 1.23 -13.06 -11.70
N VAL A 170 1.14 -11.85 -12.25
CA VAL A 170 2.33 -11.05 -12.57
C VAL A 170 2.33 -9.77 -11.75
N ILE A 171 3.32 -9.63 -10.86
CA ILE A 171 3.55 -8.38 -10.17
C ILE A 171 4.39 -7.46 -11.06
N SER A 172 3.96 -6.20 -11.22
CA SER A 172 4.71 -5.23 -12.00
C SER A 172 5.22 -4.07 -11.14
N VAL A 173 6.52 -3.78 -11.22
CA VAL A 173 7.16 -2.63 -10.59
C VAL A 173 7.73 -1.74 -11.68
N LYS A 174 7.15 -0.56 -11.85
CA LYS A 174 7.62 0.48 -12.78
C LYS A 174 8.22 1.62 -11.98
N ASN A 175 9.53 1.75 -12.00
CA ASN A 175 10.25 2.78 -11.26
C ASN A 175 10.84 3.83 -12.19
N SER A 176 10.53 5.09 -11.93
CA SER A 176 11.18 6.28 -12.50
C SER A 176 11.70 7.22 -11.41
N GLY A 177 11.44 6.90 -10.13
CA GLY A 177 11.89 7.65 -8.97
C GLY A 177 13.02 6.92 -8.24
N THR A 178 12.96 6.93 -6.91
CA THR A 178 13.95 6.28 -6.04
C THR A 178 13.31 5.14 -5.24
N ILE A 179 13.97 3.98 -5.24
CA ILE A 179 13.65 2.83 -4.39
C ILE A 179 14.92 2.50 -3.59
N THR A 180 14.90 2.65 -2.26
CA THR A 180 16.08 2.41 -1.42
C THR A 180 15.77 1.54 -0.20
N THR A 181 16.66 0.62 0.14
CA THR A 181 16.72 0.02 1.48
C THR A 181 18.00 0.48 2.18
N ALA A 182 18.00 0.54 3.52
CA ALA A 182 19.12 1.14 4.26
C ALA A 182 20.22 0.16 4.69
N THR A 183 19.91 -1.09 5.03
CA THR A 183 20.91 -2.00 5.65
C THR A 183 20.65 -3.50 5.50
N SER A 184 19.42 -3.93 5.22
CA SER A 184 19.08 -5.36 5.17
C SER A 184 17.86 -5.62 4.29
N GLY A 185 17.88 -6.74 3.57
CA GLY A 185 16.86 -7.12 2.60
C GLY A 185 17.28 -6.79 1.17
N ALA A 186 16.39 -7.10 0.22
CA ALA A 186 16.52 -6.59 -1.13
C ALA A 186 15.71 -5.29 -1.27
N ALA A 187 16.14 -4.35 -2.11
CA ALA A 187 15.31 -3.17 -2.39
C ALA A 187 13.96 -3.61 -3.00
N ILE A 188 13.98 -4.62 -3.88
CA ILE A 188 12.79 -5.35 -4.34
C ILE A 188 13.01 -6.83 -4.07
N SER A 189 12.08 -7.50 -3.40
CA SER A 189 12.10 -8.95 -3.22
C SER A 189 10.80 -9.63 -3.63
N ASP A 190 10.92 -10.79 -4.28
CA ASP A 190 9.84 -11.73 -4.55
C ASP A 190 10.18 -13.11 -3.98
N LEU A 191 9.16 -13.86 -3.55
CA LEU A 191 9.29 -15.24 -3.06
C LEU A 191 8.93 -16.27 -4.13
N SER A 192 7.95 -16.00 -4.99
CA SER A 192 7.28 -17.06 -5.77
C SER A 192 6.48 -16.60 -6.98
N ALA A 193 6.04 -15.33 -7.02
CA ALA A 193 5.26 -14.81 -8.13
C ALA A 193 6.16 -14.47 -9.32
N SER A 194 5.58 -14.26 -10.50
CA SER A 194 6.36 -13.68 -11.60
C SER A 194 6.49 -12.17 -11.38
N CYS A 195 7.72 -11.66 -11.32
CA CYS A 195 7.97 -10.23 -11.13
C CYS A 195 8.50 -9.58 -12.40
N GLN A 196 7.89 -8.46 -12.81
CA GLN A 196 8.38 -7.61 -13.87
C GLN A 196 8.86 -6.28 -13.29
N VAL A 197 10.16 -6.03 -13.34
CA VAL A 197 10.74 -4.74 -12.92
C VAL A 197 11.21 -3.97 -14.15
N LEU A 198 10.57 -2.83 -14.37
CA LEU A 198 10.97 -1.83 -15.36
C LEU A 198 11.52 -0.60 -14.64
N ASN A 199 12.81 -0.34 -14.80
CA ASN A 199 13.46 0.76 -14.11
C ASN A 199 14.00 1.82 -15.08
N SER A 200 13.73 3.08 -14.79
CA SER A 200 14.40 4.25 -15.37
C SER A 200 14.89 5.24 -14.31
N GLY A 201 14.69 4.91 -13.02
CA GLY A 201 15.16 5.68 -11.87
C GLY A 201 16.29 4.98 -11.10
N LEU A 202 16.40 5.30 -9.81
CA LEU A 202 17.37 4.69 -8.88
C LEU A 202 16.72 3.54 -8.13
N ILE A 203 17.42 2.39 -8.09
CA ILE A 203 17.16 1.30 -7.15
C ILE A 203 18.48 1.03 -6.41
N ASP A 204 18.48 1.23 -5.10
CA ASP A 204 19.66 1.11 -4.24
C ASP A 204 19.39 0.11 -3.11
N GLY A 205 20.27 -0.89 -3.01
CA GLY A 205 20.24 -1.90 -1.96
C GLY A 205 20.81 -1.43 -0.62
N GLY A 206 21.34 -0.20 -0.52
CA GLY A 206 21.94 0.32 0.72
C GLY A 206 23.11 -0.52 1.24
N GLY A 207 23.86 -1.15 0.33
CA GLY A 207 24.89 -2.13 0.66
C GLY A 207 24.41 -3.58 0.83
N ALA A 208 23.10 -3.83 0.66
CA ALA A 208 22.51 -5.16 0.56
C ALA A 208 22.15 -5.51 -0.90
N THR A 209 21.31 -6.53 -1.10
CA THR A 209 20.86 -6.95 -2.43
C THR A 209 19.98 -5.86 -3.08
N VAL A 210 20.18 -5.57 -4.37
CA VAL A 210 19.32 -4.60 -5.06
C VAL A 210 17.97 -5.22 -5.42
N ILE A 211 17.97 -6.36 -6.11
CA ILE A 211 16.76 -7.11 -6.47
C ILE A 211 16.98 -8.59 -6.17
N ALA A 212 16.06 -9.22 -5.44
CA ALA A 212 16.04 -10.65 -5.16
C ALA A 212 14.72 -11.25 -5.65
N LEU A 213 14.70 -11.88 -6.81
CA LEU A 213 13.49 -12.50 -7.35
C LEU A 213 13.46 -13.99 -7.03
N GLY A 214 12.26 -14.49 -6.77
CA GLY A 214 11.99 -15.85 -6.29
C GLY A 214 11.74 -16.83 -7.43
N GLY A 215 10.72 -17.68 -7.25
CA GLY A 215 10.19 -18.50 -8.35
C GLY A 215 9.48 -17.68 -9.43
N GLY A 216 8.93 -18.34 -10.45
CA GLY A 216 8.15 -17.68 -11.51
C GLY A 216 8.95 -17.32 -12.77
N SER A 217 8.30 -16.58 -13.67
CA SER A 217 8.90 -16.08 -14.93
C SER A 217 9.22 -14.60 -14.82
N ASP A 218 10.36 -14.31 -14.22
CA ASP A 218 10.80 -12.95 -13.94
C ASP A 218 11.35 -12.22 -15.16
N PHE A 219 11.17 -10.90 -15.17
CA PHE A 219 11.70 -10.02 -16.20
C PHE A 219 12.25 -8.71 -15.61
N LEU A 220 13.51 -8.42 -15.93
CA LEU A 220 14.20 -7.19 -15.52
C LEU A 220 14.58 -6.37 -16.76
N LEU A 221 14.16 -5.12 -16.82
CA LEU A 221 14.56 -4.19 -17.89
C LEU A 221 15.11 -2.88 -17.29
N ASN A 222 16.29 -2.49 -17.78
CA ASN A 222 16.99 -1.25 -17.42
C ASN A 222 17.32 -1.09 -15.93
N VAL A 223 17.64 -2.21 -15.27
CA VAL A 223 18.16 -2.20 -13.90
C VAL A 223 19.66 -1.94 -13.92
N ALA A 224 20.06 -0.67 -13.96
CA ALA A 224 21.43 -0.29 -13.64
C ALA A 224 21.53 -0.11 -12.11
N GLY A 225 22.29 -0.97 -11.45
CA GLY A 225 22.60 -0.82 -10.02
C GLY A 225 23.55 0.35 -9.79
N GLY A 226 23.22 1.19 -8.80
CA GLY A 226 24.16 2.16 -8.22
C GLY A 226 25.12 1.49 -7.26
#